data_AF-A0A917KPK6-F1
#
_entry.id   AF-A0A917KPK6-F1
#
_cell.length_a   1.000
_cell.length_b   1.000
_cell.length_c   1.000
_cell.angle_alpha   90.00
_cell.angle_beta   90.00
_cell.angle_gamma   90.00
#
_symmetry.space_group_name_H-M   'P 1'
#
loop_
_entity.id
_entity.type
_entity.pdbx_description
1 polymer ?
#
loop_
_entity_poly.entity_id
_entity_poly.type
_entity_poly.pdbx_seq_one_letter_code
_entity_poly.pdbx_strand_id
1 'polypeptide(L)'
;MHPIPRRVAASLPLAGLASTAGAQTPAVQLFRIVSQRDEVIIGLTEAELDSLGTGPGVERIARRLVAEGQITAWRYIVGRAPDGSTRFGTTARVAIMRQDSYRIEPYSAALPVAPPPG
;
A
#
# COMPACT_ATOMS: atom_id res chain seq x y z
N MET A 1 59.31 4.12 45.78
CA MET A 1 58.03 4.67 45.26
C MET A 1 58.11 4.64 43.73
N HIS A 2 57.04 4.15 43.09
CA HIS A 2 56.83 3.69 41.70
C HIS A 2 57.18 4.70 40.56
N PRO A 3 57.33 4.34 39.25
CA PRO A 3 56.34 3.53 38.52
C PRO A 3 56.76 2.57 37.37
N ILE A 4 55.81 1.68 37.07
CA ILE A 4 55.72 0.70 35.98
C ILE A 4 55.17 1.39 34.71
N PRO A 5 55.70 1.13 33.49
CA PRO A 5 55.12 1.68 32.27
C PRO A 5 53.90 0.89 31.78
N ARG A 6 52.75 1.58 31.70
CA ARG A 6 51.47 1.12 31.13
C ARG A 6 51.60 0.87 29.62
N ARG A 7 51.32 -0.36 29.18
CA ARG A 7 50.92 -0.64 27.79
C ARG A 7 49.46 -0.23 27.61
N VAL A 8 49.18 0.66 26.66
CA VAL A 8 47.82 0.96 26.21
C VAL A 8 47.77 0.65 24.71
N ALA A 9 47.15 -0.49 24.37
CA ALA A 9 46.77 -0.79 23.00
C ALA A 9 45.38 -0.18 22.77
N ALA A 10 45.29 0.76 21.83
CA ALA A 10 44.03 1.38 21.42
C ALA A 10 43.43 0.56 20.27
N SER A 11 42.29 -0.09 20.52
CA SER A 11 41.48 -0.73 19.49
C SER A 11 40.40 0.24 19.00
N LEU A 12 40.48 0.65 17.73
CA LEU A 12 39.41 1.40 17.05
C LEU A 12 38.25 0.45 16.67
N PRO A 13 36.99 0.75 17.01
CA PRO A 13 35.86 0.04 16.43
C PRO A 13 35.57 0.58 15.02
N LEU A 14 35.61 -0.31 14.01
CA LEU A 14 35.02 -0.06 12.70
C LEU A 14 33.49 -0.01 12.87
N ALA A 15 32.91 1.19 12.81
CA ALA A 15 31.47 1.37 12.70
C ALA A 15 31.03 1.00 11.28
N GLY A 16 30.38 -0.17 11.14
CA GLY A 16 29.77 -0.59 9.88
C GLY A 16 28.63 0.35 9.49
N LEU A 17 28.71 0.88 8.26
CA LEU A 17 27.61 1.59 7.63
C LEU A 17 26.48 0.59 7.35
N ALA A 18 25.48 0.57 8.22
CA ALA A 18 24.24 -0.12 7.95
C ALA A 18 23.53 0.60 6.79
N SER A 19 23.58 0.00 5.59
CA SER A 19 22.75 0.42 4.47
C SER A 19 21.30 0.16 4.83
N THR A 20 20.55 1.22 5.16
CA THR A 20 19.09 1.16 5.23
C THR A 20 18.57 0.94 3.82
N ALA A 21 18.35 -0.31 3.44
CA ALA A 21 17.59 -0.66 2.25
C ALA A 21 16.20 -0.03 2.41
N GLY A 22 15.94 1.06 1.67
CA GLY A 22 14.61 1.65 1.61
C GLY A 22 13.67 0.63 0.98
N ALA A 23 12.79 0.03 1.79
CA ALA A 23 11.69 -0.77 1.30
C ALA A 23 10.90 0.11 0.32
N GLN A 24 10.88 -0.29 -0.96
CA GLN A 24 10.14 0.42 -1.98
C GLN A 24 8.67 0.32 -1.61
N THR A 25 8.07 1.45 -1.24
CA THR A 25 6.65 1.55 -0.93
C THR A 25 5.85 1.01 -2.12
N PRO A 26 5.02 -0.04 -1.94
CA PRO A 26 4.30 -0.63 -3.06
C PRO A 26 3.39 0.42 -3.71
N ALA A 27 3.51 0.59 -5.02
CA ALA A 27 2.65 1.47 -5.78
C ALA A 27 1.21 0.94 -5.73
N VAL A 28 0.27 1.78 -5.29
CA VAL A 28 -1.15 1.43 -5.18
C VAL A 28 -1.91 2.04 -6.35
N GLN A 29 -2.63 1.20 -7.10
CA GLN A 29 -3.58 1.65 -8.10
C GLN A 29 -4.96 1.76 -7.47
N LEU A 30 -5.62 2.90 -7.65
CA LEU A 30 -6.96 3.14 -7.12
C LEU A 30 -8.03 2.90 -8.18
N PHE A 31 -9.14 2.35 -7.74
CA PHE A 31 -10.32 2.09 -8.56
C PHE A 31 -11.55 2.61 -7.84
N ARG A 32 -12.42 3.27 -8.59
CA ARG A 32 -13.74 3.67 -8.13
C ARG A 32 -14.74 2.59 -8.51
N ILE A 33 -15.43 2.05 -7.52
CA ILE A 33 -16.54 1.12 -7.70
C ILE A 33 -17.82 1.89 -7.45
N VAL A 34 -18.65 2.02 -8.48
CA VAL A 34 -19.91 2.76 -8.42
C VAL A 34 -21.07 1.77 -8.55
N SER A 35 -21.99 1.82 -7.59
CA SER A 35 -23.29 1.15 -7.64
C SER A 35 -24.42 2.19 -7.74
N GLN A 36 -25.67 1.73 -7.76
CA GLN A 36 -26.83 2.63 -7.68
C GLN A 36 -26.99 3.27 -6.29
N ARG A 37 -26.40 2.68 -5.25
CA ARG A 37 -26.58 3.12 -3.86
C ARG A 37 -25.39 3.88 -3.32
N ASP A 38 -24.20 3.53 -3.77
CA ASP A 38 -22.95 3.98 -3.17
C ASP A 38 -21.77 3.99 -4.16
N GLU A 39 -20.72 4.65 -3.72
CA GLU A 39 -19.41 4.65 -4.36
C GLU A 39 -18.35 4.33 -3.31
N VAL A 40 -17.38 3.52 -3.69
CA VAL A 40 -16.19 3.26 -2.88
C VAL A 40 -14.92 3.31 -3.72
N ILE A 41 -13.91 3.99 -3.19
CA ILE A 41 -12.56 3.95 -3.75
C ILE A 41 -11.81 2.82 -3.06
N ILE A 42 -11.37 1.84 -3.84
CA ILE A 42 -10.51 0.76 -3.38
C ILE A 42 -9.10 0.93 -3.97
N GLY A 43 -8.10 0.40 -3.29
CA GLY A 43 -6.74 0.35 -3.79
C GLY A 43 -6.21 -1.07 -3.80
N LEU A 44 -5.45 -1.39 -4.86
CA LEU A 44 -4.75 -2.66 -5.02
C LEU A 44 -3.29 -2.37 -5.35
N THR A 45 -2.40 -3.10 -4.69
CA THR A 45 -0.99 -3.15 -5.06
C THR A 45 -0.81 -3.91 -6.39
N GLU A 46 0.35 -3.76 -7.02
CA GLU A 46 0.69 -4.52 -8.23
C GLU A 46 0.60 -6.04 -8.01
N ALA A 47 1.14 -6.54 -6.90
CA ALA A 47 1.06 -7.97 -6.54
C ALA A 47 -0.40 -8.45 -6.35
N GLU A 48 -1.25 -7.64 -5.72
CA GLU A 48 -2.67 -7.95 -5.60
C GLU A 48 -3.34 -7.96 -6.98
N LEU A 49 -3.06 -6.99 -7.85
CA LEU A 49 -3.61 -6.97 -9.21
C LEU A 49 -3.15 -8.15 -10.06
N ASP A 50 -1.91 -8.59 -9.93
CA ASP A 50 -1.37 -9.75 -10.65
C ASP A 50 -2.01 -11.05 -10.18
N SER A 51 -2.36 -11.15 -8.89
CA SER A 51 -3.14 -12.28 -8.36
C SER A 51 -4.54 -12.39 -8.96
N LEU A 52 -5.07 -11.30 -9.55
CA LEU A 52 -6.37 -11.28 -10.24
C LEU A 52 -6.27 -11.65 -11.73
N GLY A 53 -5.07 -11.88 -12.25
CA GLY A 53 -4.80 -12.23 -13.64
C GLY A 53 -4.10 -11.13 -14.42
N THR A 54 -4.20 -11.19 -15.76
CA THR A 54 -3.48 -10.28 -16.69
C THR A 54 -4.43 -9.24 -17.31
N GLY A 55 -3.88 -8.24 -18.03
CA GLY A 55 -4.65 -7.20 -18.73
C GLY A 55 -4.90 -5.93 -17.89
N PRO A 56 -5.81 -5.02 -18.31
CA PRO A 56 -6.13 -3.81 -17.56
C PRO A 56 -6.77 -4.11 -16.20
N GLY A 57 -6.44 -3.32 -15.16
CA GLY A 57 -6.89 -3.57 -13.79
C GLY A 57 -8.42 -3.63 -13.63
N VAL A 58 -9.16 -2.75 -14.32
CA VAL A 58 -10.63 -2.76 -14.31
C VAL A 58 -11.22 -4.09 -14.80
N GLU A 59 -10.62 -4.68 -15.82
CA GLU A 59 -11.08 -5.97 -16.35
C GLU A 59 -10.73 -7.12 -15.42
N ARG A 60 -9.55 -7.07 -14.77
CA ARG A 60 -9.15 -8.09 -13.78
C ARG A 60 -10.14 -8.12 -12.61
N ILE A 61 -10.52 -6.95 -12.08
CA ILE A 61 -11.51 -6.83 -11.00
C ILE A 61 -12.88 -7.34 -11.47
N ALA A 62 -13.34 -6.92 -12.66
CA ALA A 62 -14.62 -7.36 -13.21
C ALA A 62 -14.67 -8.89 -13.38
N ARG A 63 -13.63 -9.50 -13.97
CA ARG A 63 -13.52 -10.95 -14.11
C ARG A 63 -13.53 -11.65 -12.76
N ARG A 64 -12.80 -11.13 -11.76
CA ARG A 64 -12.79 -11.69 -10.39
C ARG A 64 -14.18 -11.67 -9.77
N LEU A 65 -14.90 -10.55 -9.88
CA LEU A 65 -16.27 -10.42 -9.37
C LEU A 65 -17.22 -11.43 -10.03
N VAL A 66 -17.11 -11.63 -11.35
CA VAL A 66 -17.92 -12.62 -12.08
C VAL A 66 -17.59 -14.05 -11.64
N ALA A 67 -16.30 -14.38 -11.51
CA ALA A 67 -15.86 -15.74 -11.20
C ALA A 67 -16.11 -16.16 -9.75
N GLU A 68 -15.82 -15.27 -8.79
CA GLU A 68 -15.83 -15.59 -7.35
C GLU A 68 -17.02 -14.99 -6.61
N GLY A 69 -17.82 -14.15 -7.27
CA GLY A 69 -18.93 -13.43 -6.64
C GLY A 69 -18.50 -12.29 -5.71
N GLN A 70 -17.20 -12.11 -5.46
CA GLN A 70 -16.69 -11.04 -4.61
C GLN A 70 -15.20 -10.73 -4.83
N ILE A 71 -14.77 -9.56 -4.37
CA ILE A 71 -13.37 -9.19 -4.15
C ILE A 71 -13.22 -8.46 -2.82
N THR A 72 -12.12 -8.69 -2.11
CA THR A 72 -11.78 -7.93 -0.88
C THR A 72 -10.57 -7.05 -1.14
N ALA A 73 -10.70 -5.76 -0.85
CA ALA A 73 -9.64 -4.78 -1.05
C ALA A 73 -9.65 -3.72 0.07
N TRP A 74 -8.57 -2.95 0.19
CA TRP A 74 -8.53 -1.80 1.09
C TRP A 74 -9.36 -0.64 0.53
N ARG A 75 -10.24 -0.07 1.36
CA ARG A 75 -10.93 1.19 1.07
C ARG A 75 -10.02 2.38 1.36
N TYR A 76 -9.95 3.31 0.43
CA TYR A 76 -9.22 4.56 0.54
C TYR A 76 -10.16 5.76 0.66
N ILE A 77 -9.82 6.68 1.56
CA ILE A 77 -10.45 8.00 1.65
C ILE A 77 -9.38 9.07 1.82
N VAL A 78 -9.72 10.32 1.50
CA VAL A 78 -8.89 11.47 1.86
C VAL A 78 -9.02 11.75 3.35
N GLY A 79 -7.88 11.93 4.02
CA GLY A 79 -7.83 12.29 5.43
C GLY A 79 -6.55 13.01 5.81
N ARG A 80 -6.48 13.45 7.07
CA ARG A 80 -5.25 14.01 7.67
C ARG A 80 -4.44 12.88 8.30
N ALA A 81 -3.17 12.81 7.94
CA ALA A 81 -2.21 11.88 8.52
C ALA A 81 -1.61 12.43 9.83
N PRO A 82 -0.96 11.58 10.65
CA PRO A 82 -0.33 12.02 11.91
C PRO A 82 0.75 13.09 11.73
N ASP A 83 1.40 13.12 10.55
CA ASP A 83 2.36 14.15 10.16
C ASP A 83 1.70 15.49 9.72
N GLY A 84 0.38 15.58 9.80
CA GLY A 84 -0.40 16.74 9.39
C GLY A 84 -0.69 16.83 7.90
N SER A 85 -0.14 15.95 7.05
CA SER A 85 -0.38 15.97 5.60
C SER A 85 -1.81 15.52 5.23
N THR A 86 -2.35 16.05 4.13
CA THR A 86 -3.60 15.55 3.53
C THR A 86 -3.26 14.54 2.45
N ARG A 87 -3.75 13.32 2.58
CA ARG A 87 -3.47 12.21 1.64
C ARG A 87 -4.61 11.21 1.61
N PHE A 88 -4.63 10.35 0.59
CA PHE A 88 -5.43 9.13 0.64
C PHE A 88 -4.79 8.14 1.61
N GLY A 89 -5.62 7.56 2.49
CA GLY A 89 -5.21 6.53 3.42
C GLY A 89 -6.25 5.41 3.51
N THR A 90 -5.80 4.23 3.90
CA THR A 90 -6.68 3.09 4.13
C THR A 90 -7.56 3.31 5.36
N THR A 91 -8.79 2.82 5.31
CA THR A 91 -9.72 2.87 6.46
C THR A 91 -10.17 1.50 6.93
N ALA A 92 -10.48 0.61 6.00
CA ALA A 92 -10.92 -0.75 6.30
C ALA A 92 -10.67 -1.64 5.07
N ARG A 93 -10.54 -2.95 5.28
CA ARG A 93 -10.77 -3.92 4.21
C ARG A 93 -12.28 -4.03 3.98
N VAL A 94 -12.69 -3.91 2.72
CA VAL A 94 -14.09 -4.03 2.32
C VAL A 94 -14.23 -5.17 1.33
N ALA A 95 -15.31 -5.93 1.45
CA ALA A 95 -15.67 -6.93 0.48
C ALA A 95 -16.72 -6.34 -0.48
N ILE A 96 -16.37 -6.26 -1.75
CA ILE A 96 -17.27 -5.86 -2.83
C ILE A 96 -17.91 -7.13 -3.35
N MET A 97 -19.22 -7.29 -3.11
CA MET A 97 -20.01 -8.42 -3.62
C MET A 97 -20.34 -8.17 -5.08
N ARG A 98 -20.57 -9.21 -5.88
CA ARG A 98 -21.07 -9.08 -7.25
C ARG A 98 -22.51 -8.54 -7.26
N GLN A 99 -22.79 -7.61 -8.15
CA GLN A 99 -24.11 -7.07 -8.46
C GLN A 99 -24.18 -6.79 -9.96
N ASP A 100 -25.40 -6.69 -10.50
CA ASP A 100 -25.62 -6.59 -11.95
C ASP A 100 -25.23 -5.23 -12.56
N SER A 101 -25.02 -4.20 -11.74
CA SER A 101 -24.90 -2.80 -12.22
C SER A 101 -23.67 -2.05 -11.69
N TYR A 102 -22.59 -2.75 -11.34
CA TYR A 102 -21.35 -2.05 -11.01
C TYR A 102 -20.73 -1.40 -12.24
N ARG A 103 -20.31 -0.14 -12.07
CA ARG A 103 -19.34 0.50 -12.95
C ARG A 103 -18.00 0.58 -12.22
N ILE A 104 -16.95 0.10 -12.86
CA ILE A 104 -15.59 0.06 -12.32
C ILE A 104 -14.74 0.99 -13.16
N GLU A 105 -14.14 1.99 -12.52
CA GLU A 105 -13.34 3.02 -13.20
C GLU A 105 -11.95 3.10 -12.56
N PRO A 106 -10.88 3.37 -13.34
CA PRO A 106 -9.62 3.80 -12.76
C PRO A 106 -9.83 5.13 -12.03
N TYR A 107 -9.21 5.29 -10.86
CA TYR A 107 -9.27 6.52 -10.09
C TYR A 107 -7.89 7.19 -10.02
N SER A 108 -7.73 8.29 -10.74
CA SER A 108 -6.52 9.12 -10.67
C SER A 108 -6.59 10.03 -9.44
N ALA A 109 -5.82 9.71 -8.40
CA ALA A 109 -5.77 10.52 -7.18
C ALA A 109 -5.06 11.87 -7.43
N ALA A 110 -5.70 12.95 -6.99
CA ALA A 110 -5.12 14.29 -6.99
C ALA A 110 -4.20 14.56 -5.78
N LEU A 111 -4.15 13.63 -4.82
CA LEU A 111 -3.36 13.71 -3.59
C LEU A 111 -2.46 12.48 -3.47
N PRO A 112 -1.38 12.55 -2.69
CA PRO A 112 -0.57 11.38 -2.39
C PRO A 112 -1.41 10.21 -1.85
N VAL A 113 -1.03 8.98 -2.21
CA VAL A 113 -1.69 7.76 -1.74
C VAL A 113 -0.74 7.05 -0.80
N ALA A 114 -1.15 6.85 0.46
CA ALA A 114 -0.40 6.05 1.40
C ALA A 114 -0.44 4.57 1.00
N PRO A 115 0.62 3.78 1.25
CA PRO A 115 0.55 2.33 1.08
C PRO A 115 -0.49 1.72 2.02
N PRO A 116 -1.05 0.54 1.67
CA PRO A 116 -1.86 -0.22 2.60
C PRO A 116 -1.00 -0.74 3.77
N PRO A 117 -1.62 -1.06 4.92
CA PRO A 117 -0.97 -1.84 5.96
C PRO A 117 -0.45 -3.17 5.40
N GLY A 118 0.74 -3.59 5.84
CA GLY A 118 1.35 -4.88 5.49
C GLY A 118 0.61 -6.07 6.08
#